data_AF-A0A859CV98-F1
#
_entry.id   AF-A0A859CV98-F1
#
_cell.length_a   1.000
_cell.length_b   1.000
_cell.length_c   1.000
_cell.angle_alpha   90.00
_cell.angle_beta   90.00
_cell.angle_gamma   90.00
#
_symmetry.space_group_name_H-M   'P 1'
#
loop_
_entity.id
_entity.type
_entity.pdbx_description
1 polymer ?
#
loop_
_entity_poly.entity_id
_entity_poly.type
_entity_poly.pdbx_seq_one_letter_code
_entity_poly.pdbx_strand_id
1 'polypeptide(L)'
;MINLLQQIKNRRLALKLKQNEMPMRIGISRQQYQRLEAKGNPRLDTLELIAKGLNSDVMLIPKEKLNAVLAVLESDGNNTSLPHKQPDHSDEQKKLSDDPWKGLLGDGDEDDNGN
;
A
#
# COMPACT_ATOMS: atom_id res chain seq x y z
N MET A 1 -0.51 -22.66 -11.97
CA MET A 1 0.16 -21.45 -11.45
C MET A 1 0.22 -20.43 -12.58
N ILE A 2 -0.32 -19.24 -12.33
CA ILE A 2 -0.34 -18.15 -13.31
C ILE A 2 1.08 -17.54 -13.39
N ASN A 3 1.58 -17.22 -14.58
CA ASN A 3 2.90 -16.58 -14.72
C ASN A 3 2.88 -15.15 -14.15
N LEU A 4 4.02 -14.65 -13.66
CA LEU A 4 4.18 -13.28 -13.16
C LEU A 4 3.60 -12.21 -14.12
N LEU A 5 3.80 -12.36 -15.42
CA LEU A 5 3.24 -11.44 -16.43
C LEU A 5 1.70 -11.35 -16.35
N GLN A 6 1.06 -12.51 -16.22
CA GLN A 6 -0.39 -12.61 -16.08
C GLN A 6 -0.84 -12.11 -14.70
N GLN A 7 -0.05 -12.29 -13.63
CA GLN A 7 -0.34 -11.70 -12.32
C GLN A 7 -0.35 -10.16 -12.39
N ILE A 8 0.65 -9.54 -13.03
CA ILE A 8 0.73 -8.10 -13.26
C ILE A 8 -0.50 -7.61 -14.04
N LYS A 9 -0.85 -8.30 -15.13
CA LYS A 9 -2.04 -7.97 -15.94
C LYS A 9 -3.33 -8.05 -15.13
N ASN A 10 -3.51 -9.14 -14.38
CA ASN A 10 -4.71 -9.35 -13.56
C ASN A 10 -4.82 -8.30 -12.45
N ARG A 11 -3.71 -7.94 -11.80
CA ARG A 11 -3.68 -6.87 -10.79
C ARG A 11 -4.04 -5.52 -11.39
N ARG A 12 -3.51 -5.18 -12.58
CA ARG A 12 -3.90 -3.95 -13.28
C ARG A 12 -5.41 -3.91 -13.55
N LEU A 13 -5.99 -5.01 -14.03
CA LEU A 13 -7.42 -5.12 -14.30
C LEU A 13 -8.25 -5.05 -13.01
N ALA A 14 -7.80 -5.66 -11.92
CA ALA A 14 -8.46 -5.58 -10.61
C ALA A 14 -8.52 -4.13 -10.08
N LEU A 15 -7.47 -3.35 -10.33
CA LEU A 15 -7.43 -1.92 -10.02
C LEU A 15 -8.17 -1.03 -11.03
N LYS A 16 -8.82 -1.62 -12.05
CA LYS A 16 -9.53 -0.92 -13.14
C LYS A 16 -8.65 0.07 -13.91
N LEU A 17 -7.33 -0.13 -13.90
CA LEU A 17 -6.36 0.73 -14.57
C LEU A 17 -6.26 0.37 -16.05
N LYS A 18 -6.26 1.39 -16.91
CA LYS A 18 -6.01 1.24 -18.35
C LYS A 18 -4.50 1.16 -18.59
N GLN A 19 -4.11 0.45 -19.65
CA GLN A 19 -2.69 0.32 -20.05
C GLN A 19 -2.01 1.69 -20.26
N ASN A 20 -2.77 2.68 -20.76
CA ASN A 20 -2.27 4.03 -21.06
C ASN A 20 -1.99 4.88 -19.82
N GLU A 21 -2.54 4.51 -18.66
CA GLU A 21 -2.37 5.24 -17.39
C GLU A 21 -1.09 4.83 -16.68
N MET A 22 -0.61 3.61 -16.95
CA MET A 22 0.57 3.05 -16.29
C MET A 22 1.81 3.92 -16.45
N PRO A 23 2.23 4.37 -17.65
CA PRO A 23 3.38 5.25 -17.83
C PRO A 23 3.47 6.45 -16.88
N MET A 24 2.34 7.11 -16.61
CA MET A 24 2.27 8.27 -15.71
C MET A 24 2.42 7.85 -14.24
N ARG A 25 1.93 6.66 -13.88
CA ARG A 25 1.95 6.12 -12.52
C ARG A 25 3.31 5.53 -12.13
N ILE A 26 4.04 4.97 -13.09
CA ILE A 26 5.31 4.27 -12.85
C ILE A 26 6.52 4.99 -13.43
N GLY A 27 6.36 6.02 -14.25
CA GLY A 27 7.49 6.77 -14.80
C GLY A 27 8.27 6.00 -15.88
N ILE A 28 7.61 5.12 -16.64
CA ILE A 28 8.22 4.44 -17.80
C ILE A 28 7.52 4.80 -19.10
N SER A 29 8.20 4.64 -20.24
CA SER A 29 7.60 4.89 -21.55
C SER A 29 6.42 3.95 -21.85
N ARG A 30 5.42 4.46 -22.58
CA ARG A 30 4.28 3.68 -23.12
C ARG A 30 4.72 2.41 -23.85
N GLN A 31 5.72 2.54 -24.73
CA GLN A 31 6.23 1.43 -25.53
C GLN A 31 6.91 0.37 -24.65
N GLN A 32 7.60 0.80 -23.59
CA GLN A 32 8.25 -0.09 -22.63
C GLN A 32 7.21 -0.89 -21.84
N TYR A 33 6.13 -0.24 -21.38
CA TYR A 33 5.03 -0.92 -20.69
C TYR A 33 4.28 -1.89 -21.61
N GLN A 34 3.99 -1.49 -22.86
CA GLN A 34 3.33 -2.37 -23.83
C GLN A 34 4.18 -3.59 -24.17
N ARG A 35 5.48 -3.39 -24.41
CA ARG A 35 6.42 -4.49 -24.69
C ARG A 35 6.52 -5.44 -23.51
N LEU A 36 6.51 -4.91 -22.29
CA LEU A 36 6.47 -5.70 -21.07
C LEU A 36 5.23 -6.59 -21.04
N GLU A 37 4.02 -6.00 -21.14
CA GLU A 37 2.77 -6.76 -21.07
C GLU A 37 2.63 -7.82 -22.19
N ALA A 38 3.26 -7.61 -23.36
CA ALA A 38 3.16 -8.50 -24.50
C ALA A 38 4.13 -9.70 -24.45
N LYS A 39 5.41 -9.47 -24.09
CA LYS A 39 6.45 -10.52 -24.17
C LYS A 39 7.68 -10.25 -23.32
N GLY A 40 7.72 -9.13 -22.59
CA GLY A 40 8.98 -8.57 -22.11
C GLY A 40 9.61 -9.34 -20.96
N ASN A 41 10.93 -9.46 -21.00
CA ASN A 41 11.78 -9.77 -19.85
C ASN A 41 12.24 -8.44 -19.25
N PRO A 42 11.54 -7.86 -18.26
CA PRO A 42 11.98 -6.62 -17.63
C PRO A 42 13.28 -6.84 -16.87
N ARG A 43 14.05 -5.78 -16.74
CA ARG A 43 15.06 -5.70 -15.69
C ARG A 43 14.37 -5.63 -14.32
N LEU A 44 15.08 -6.02 -13.27
CA LEU A 44 14.56 -6.09 -11.91
C LEU A 44 14.06 -4.72 -11.42
N ASP A 45 14.82 -3.65 -11.66
CA ASP A 45 14.45 -2.26 -11.36
C ASP A 45 13.08 -1.86 -11.92
N THR A 46 12.83 -2.24 -13.17
CA THR A 46 11.60 -1.96 -13.91
C THR A 46 10.45 -2.75 -13.31
N LEU A 47 10.70 -4.02 -12.96
CA LEU A 47 9.70 -4.89 -12.32
C LEU A 47 9.27 -4.33 -10.96
N GLU A 48 10.21 -3.90 -10.12
CA GLU A 48 9.93 -3.26 -8.84
C GLU A 48 9.12 -1.98 -9.01
N LEU A 49 9.48 -1.14 -9.99
CA LEU A 49 8.78 0.10 -10.28
C LEU A 49 7.33 -0.15 -10.71
N ILE A 50 7.10 -1.18 -11.53
CA ILE A 50 5.76 -1.60 -11.94
C ILE A 50 4.95 -2.11 -10.75
N ALA A 51 5.55 -2.95 -9.92
CA ALA A 51 4.90 -3.49 -8.73
C ALA A 51 4.44 -2.36 -7.80
N LYS A 52 5.34 -1.40 -7.52
CA LYS A 52 5.02 -0.18 -6.76
C LYS A 52 3.84 0.58 -7.38
N GLY A 53 3.86 0.76 -8.70
CA GLY A 53 2.74 1.38 -9.41
C GLY A 53 1.44 0.58 -9.40
N LEU A 54 1.47 -0.72 -9.12
CA LEU A 54 0.28 -1.56 -8.96
C LEU A 54 -0.10 -1.75 -7.48
N ASN A 55 0.46 -0.94 -6.58
CA ASN A 55 0.32 -1.07 -5.14
C ASN A 55 0.56 -2.54 -4.73
N SER A 56 1.70 -3.09 -5.13
CA SER A 56 2.12 -4.48 -4.92
C SER A 56 3.62 -4.54 -4.70
N ASP A 57 4.09 -5.55 -3.97
CA ASP A 57 5.51 -5.80 -3.78
C ASP A 57 5.94 -7.11 -4.44
N VAL A 58 7.19 -7.15 -4.90
CA VAL A 58 7.82 -8.36 -5.44
C VAL A 58 8.69 -8.95 -4.35
N MET A 59 8.31 -10.12 -3.85
CA MET A 59 9.03 -10.79 -2.78
C MET A 59 9.42 -12.21 -3.20
N LEU A 60 10.60 -12.65 -2.78
CA LEU A 60 11.02 -14.03 -2.92
C LEU A 60 10.30 -14.88 -1.88
N ILE A 61 9.50 -15.84 -2.33
CA ILE A 61 8.76 -16.75 -1.44
C ILE A 61 9.43 -18.13 -1.49
N PRO A 62 9.91 -18.66 -0.34
CA PRO A 62 10.41 -20.02 -0.26
C PRO A 62 9.32 -21.06 -0.61
N LYS A 63 9.69 -22.13 -1.33
CA LYS A 63 8.72 -23.11 -1.88
C LYS A 63 7.88 -23.78 -0.79
N GLU A 64 8.50 -24.05 0.35
CA GLU A 64 7.87 -24.63 1.54
C GLU A 64 6.79 -23.73 2.16
N LYS A 65 6.85 -22.41 1.92
CA LYS A 65 5.86 -21.43 2.43
C LYS A 65 4.84 -21.00 1.38
N LEU A 66 4.93 -21.49 0.15
CA LEU A 66 4.10 -21.04 -0.96
C LEU A 66 2.60 -21.27 -0.71
N ASN A 67 2.23 -22.44 -0.18
CA ASN A 67 0.82 -22.77 0.09
C ASN A 67 0.21 -21.88 1.17
N ALA A 68 0.99 -21.51 2.20
CA ALA A 68 0.52 -20.63 3.25
C ALA A 68 0.21 -19.23 2.71
N VAL A 69 1.04 -18.70 1.80
CA VAL A 69 0.80 -17.41 1.16
C VAL A 69 -0.44 -17.46 0.26
N LEU A 70 -0.62 -18.52 -0.54
CA LEU A 70 -1.81 -18.68 -1.38
C LEU A 70 -3.10 -18.72 -0.55
N ALA A 71 -3.11 -19.48 0.56
CA ALA A 71 -4.27 -19.58 1.44
C ALA A 71 -4.69 -18.21 2.02
N VAL A 72 -3.72 -17.36 2.39
CA VAL A 72 -4.01 -15.99 2.86
C VAL A 72 -4.57 -15.12 1.73
N LEU A 73 -3.95 -15.14 0.55
CA LEU A 73 -4.39 -14.34 -0.61
C LEU A 73 -5.79 -14.71 -1.11
N GLU A 74 -6.20 -15.97 -0.96
CA GLU A 74 -7.54 -16.45 -1.33
C GLU A 74 -8.59 -16.14 -0.25
N SER A 75 -8.17 -16.12 1.03
CA SER A 75 -9.06 -15.87 2.17
C SER A 75 -9.51 -14.41 2.31
N ASP A 76 -8.70 -13.45 1.86
CA ASP A 76 -9.04 -12.02 1.91
C ASP A 76 -10.27 -11.62 1.06
N GLY A 77 -10.76 -12.53 0.19
CA GLY A 77 -12.03 -12.35 -0.51
C GLY A 77 -13.27 -12.54 0.38
N ASN A 78 -13.15 -13.20 1.54
CA ASN A 78 -14.27 -13.67 2.36
C ASN A 78 -14.11 -13.38 3.87
N ASN A 79 -13.96 -12.10 4.23
CA ASN A 79 -13.85 -11.58 5.61
C ASN A 79 -12.44 -11.58 6.20
N THR A 80 -11.79 -10.40 6.18
CA THR A 80 -10.99 -9.94 7.33
C THR A 80 -11.22 -8.45 7.50
N SER A 81 -12.30 -8.10 8.20
CA SER A 81 -12.22 -7.00 9.14
C SER A 81 -11.02 -7.32 10.03
N LEU A 82 -9.91 -6.61 9.84
CA LEU A 82 -8.79 -6.67 10.76
C LEU A 82 -9.36 -6.54 12.17
N PRO A 83 -9.07 -7.46 13.11
CA PRO A 83 -9.40 -7.24 14.50
C PRO A 83 -8.50 -6.10 14.96
N HIS A 84 -8.98 -4.86 14.78
CA HIS A 84 -8.58 -3.76 15.62
C HIS A 84 -9.00 -4.15 17.03
N LYS A 85 -8.09 -4.79 17.74
CA LYS A 85 -8.10 -4.82 19.19
C LYS A 85 -7.84 -3.37 19.63
N GLN A 86 -8.87 -2.53 19.54
CA GLN A 86 -8.89 -1.27 20.24
C GLN A 86 -8.84 -1.62 21.73
N PRO A 87 -7.87 -1.11 22.50
CA PRO A 87 -8.03 -1.09 23.94
C PRO A 87 -9.28 -0.26 24.25
N ASP A 88 -10.15 -0.87 25.04
CA ASP A 88 -11.37 -0.28 25.59
C ASP A 88 -10.97 0.95 26.44
N HIS A 89 -11.01 2.12 25.82
CA HIS A 89 -10.95 3.42 26.51
C HIS A 89 -12.24 4.15 26.20
N SER A 90 -13.32 3.66 26.81
CA SER A 90 -14.69 4.15 26.68
C SER A 90 -14.97 5.44 27.47
N ASP A 91 -13.96 6.15 28.01
CA ASP A 91 -14.20 7.31 28.90
C ASP A 91 -13.57 8.67 28.49
N GLU A 92 -12.83 8.79 27.39
CA GLU A 92 -12.18 10.08 27.02
C GLU A 92 -12.76 10.79 25.78
N GLN A 93 -13.71 10.16 25.07
CA GLN A 93 -14.21 10.67 23.79
C GLN A 93 -15.11 11.93 23.87
N LYS A 94 -15.46 12.41 25.07
CA LYS A 94 -16.24 13.66 25.23
C LYS A 94 -15.41 14.94 25.35
N LYS A 95 -14.07 14.87 25.41
CA LYS A 95 -13.23 16.06 25.61
C LYS A 95 -12.37 16.47 24.41
N LEU A 96 -12.35 15.67 23.33
CA LEU A 96 -11.51 15.93 22.15
C LEU A 96 -12.21 16.79 21.07
N SER A 97 -13.51 17.07 21.21
CA SER A 97 -14.23 17.96 20.29
C SER A 97 -13.92 19.43 20.52
N ASP A 98 -13.52 19.80 21.74
CA ASP A 98 -13.58 21.20 22.17
C ASP A 98 -12.24 21.93 21.99
N ASP A 99 -11.14 21.22 21.76
CA ASP A 99 -9.85 21.87 21.55
C ASP A 99 -8.88 21.06 20.64
N PRO A 100 -8.99 21.20 19.31
CA PRO A 100 -8.18 20.46 18.35
C PRO A 100 -6.70 20.88 18.32
N TRP A 101 -6.29 21.89 19.10
CA TRP A 101 -4.93 22.43 19.09
C TRP A 101 -4.23 22.37 20.44
N LYS A 102 -4.85 21.73 21.44
CA LYS A 102 -4.29 21.63 22.79
C LYS A 102 -2.96 20.89 22.77
N GLY A 103 -1.88 21.57 23.16
CA GLY A 103 -0.52 21.02 23.19
C GLY A 103 0.30 21.16 21.91
N LEU A 104 -0.22 21.83 20.86
CA LEU A 104 0.57 22.13 19.65
C LEU A 104 1.25 23.51 19.71
N LEU A 105 0.65 24.46 20.43
CA LEU A 105 1.30 25.69 20.83
C LEU A 105 1.92 25.41 22.19
N GLY A 106 3.24 25.20 22.23
CA GLY A 106 3.97 25.07 23.49
C GLY A 106 3.55 26.20 24.41
N ASP A 107 3.16 25.85 25.64
CA ASP A 107 2.87 26.81 26.70
C ASP A 107 4.08 27.73 26.81
N GLY A 108 3.99 28.90 26.18
CA GLY A 108 5.03 29.89 26.17
C GLY A 108 5.19 30.35 27.60
N ASP A 109 6.37 30.09 28.15
CA ASP A 109 6.82 30.53 29.45
C ASP A 109 6.44 32.01 29.64
N GLU A 110 5.43 32.29 30.46
CA GLU A 110 5.19 33.64 30.97
C GLU A 110 6.24 33.93 32.04
N ASP A 111 7.29 34.57 31.54
CA ASP A 111 8.33 35.35 32.17
C ASP A 111 8.18 35.66 33.68
N ASP A 112 9.18 35.15 34.40
CA ASP A 112 9.82 35.70 35.59
C ASP A 112 9.85 37.24 35.59
N ASN A 113 9.01 37.87 36.40
CA ASN A 113 9.19 39.26 36.81
C ASN A 113 9.88 39.30 38.16
N GLY A 114 11.19 39.49 38.10
CA GLY A 114 12.05 39.75 39.23
C GLY A 114 11.90 41.16 39.84
N ASN A 115 12.33 41.20 41.11
CA ASN A 115 12.66 42.32 42.01
C ASN A 115 11.54 43.02 42.79
#